data_AF-A0A386TBR8-F1
#
_entry.id   AF-A0A386TBR8-F1
#
_cell.length_a   1.000
_cell.length_b   1.000
_cell.length_c   1.000
_cell.angle_alpha   90.00
_cell.angle_beta   90.00
_cell.angle_gamma   90.00
#
_symmetry.space_group_name_H-M   'P 1'
#
loop_
_entity.id
_entity.type
_entity.pdbx_description
1 polymer ?
#
loop_
_entity_poly.entity_id
_entity_poly.type
_entity_poly.pdbx_seq_one_letter_code
_entity_poly.pdbx_strand_id
1 'polypeptide(L)'
;MDAQIIAFLILLPITLVFVYAGIHEFRRYKSEGKANYGLVFDEESGTTHVSGIAEDEDPFDPDDFDPNDYNDPELKTDTDERKS
;
A
#
# COMPACT_ATOMS: atom_id res chain seq x y z
N MET A 1 41.11 -12.50 18.90
CA MET A 1 40.28 -11.95 17.81
C MET A 1 40.19 -10.45 18.03
N ASP A 2 40.38 -9.66 16.98
CA ASP A 2 40.25 -8.21 17.06
C ASP A 2 38.79 -7.83 17.33
N ALA A 3 38.56 -6.93 18.31
CA ALA A 3 37.22 -6.46 18.65
C ALA A 3 36.52 -5.81 17.45
N GLN A 4 37.28 -5.20 16.54
CA GLN A 4 36.76 -4.61 15.32
C GLN A 4 36.17 -5.66 14.38
N ILE A 5 36.80 -6.84 14.28
CA ILE A 5 36.32 -7.95 13.46
C ILE A 5 35.00 -8.50 14.01
N ILE A 6 34.91 -8.64 15.34
CA ILE A 6 33.68 -9.12 15.99
C ILE A 6 32.53 -8.12 15.76
N ALA A 7 32.78 -6.82 15.94
CA ALA A 7 31.78 -5.79 15.66
C ALA A 7 31.32 -5.80 14.20
N PHE A 8 32.25 -5.96 13.24
CA PHE A 8 31.92 -6.05 11.83
C PHE A 8 31.05 -7.28 11.52
N LEU A 9 31.38 -8.44 12.07
CA LEU A 9 30.60 -9.67 11.88
C LEU A 9 29.18 -9.58 12.44
N ILE A 10 28.99 -8.86 13.56
CA ILE A 10 27.68 -8.64 14.17
C ILE A 10 26.85 -7.67 13.32
N LEU A 11 27.45 -6.59 12.82
CA LEU A 11 26.74 -5.56 12.07
C LEU A 11 26.44 -5.96 10.63
N LEU A 12 27.33 -6.73 9.99
CA LEU A 12 27.23 -7.11 8.59
C LEU A 12 25.86 -7.69 8.18
N PRO A 13 25.25 -8.68 8.87
CA PRO A 13 23.94 -9.19 8.46
C PRO A 13 22.84 -8.11 8.51
N ILE A 14 22.88 -7.23 9.52
CA ILE A 14 21.92 -6.14 9.66
C ILE A 14 22.11 -5.15 8.50
N THR A 15 23.35 -4.73 8.26
CA THR A 15 23.68 -3.82 7.17
C THR A 15 23.24 -4.38 5.81
N LEU A 16 23.43 -5.68 5.55
CA LEU A 16 22.98 -6.32 4.32
C LEU A 16 21.46 -6.26 4.15
N VAL A 17 20.69 -6.50 5.22
CA VAL A 17 19.21 -6.38 5.18
C VAL A 17 18.78 -4.95 4.84
N PHE A 18 19.39 -3.94 5.48
CA PHE A 18 19.07 -2.53 5.21
C PHE A 18 19.43 -2.10 3.79
N VAL A 19 20.60 -2.52 3.29
CA VAL A 19 21.01 -2.24 1.90
C VAL A 19 20.04 -2.89 0.92
N TYR A 20 19.69 -4.16 1.14
CA TYR A 20 18.71 -4.86 0.31
C TYR A 20 17.35 -4.17 0.32
N ALA A 21 16.82 -3.83 1.49
CA ALA A 21 15.54 -3.16 1.64
C ALA A 21 15.55 -1.79 0.93
N GLY A 22 16.63 -1.02 1.06
CA GLY A 22 16.78 0.26 0.36
C GLY A 22 16.80 0.11 -1.16
N ILE A 23 17.53 -0.88 -1.69
CA ILE A 23 17.53 -1.17 -3.14
C ILE A 23 16.14 -1.63 -3.60
N HIS A 24 15.49 -2.50 -2.83
CA HIS A 24 14.17 -3.01 -3.13
C HIS A 24 13.14 -1.86 -3.17
N GLU A 25 13.13 -1.01 -2.16
CA GLU A 25 12.23 0.14 -2.08
C GLU A 25 12.53 1.19 -3.15
N PHE A 26 13.80 1.43 -3.49
CA PHE A 26 14.15 2.32 -4.58
C PHE A 26 13.63 1.80 -5.93
N ARG A 27 13.70 0.48 -6.16
CA ARG A 27 13.15 -0.15 -7.36
C ARG A 27 11.63 -0.05 -7.37
N ARG A 28 10.98 -0.31 -6.24
CA ARG A 28 9.53 -0.15 -6.05
C ARG A 28 9.10 1.28 -6.36
N TYR A 29 9.76 2.27 -5.77
CA TYR A 29 9.49 3.69 -6.01
C TYR A 29 9.61 4.06 -7.50
N LYS A 30 10.59 3.50 -8.21
CA LYS A 30 10.75 3.72 -9.65
C LYS A 30 9.66 3.06 -10.50
N SER A 31 9.06 1.96 -10.05
CA SER A 31 8.00 1.25 -10.79
C SER A 31 6.60 1.73 -10.44
N GLU A 32 6.35 2.04 -9.17
CA GLU A 32 5.02 2.30 -8.59
C GLU A 32 4.81 3.77 -8.19
N GLY A 33 5.84 4.62 -8.21
CA GLY A 33 5.73 6.01 -7.78
C GLY A 33 5.78 6.20 -6.26
N LYS A 34 5.29 7.33 -5.77
CA LYS A 34 5.20 7.58 -4.32
C LYS A 34 4.21 6.60 -3.70
N ALA A 35 4.55 6.06 -2.53
CA ALA A 35 3.56 5.37 -1.72
C ALA A 35 2.60 6.41 -1.15
N ASN A 36 1.38 6.48 -1.68
CA ASN A 36 0.26 7.08 -0.98
C ASN A 36 -0.33 6.02 -0.08
N TYR A 37 -0.63 6.37 1.17
CA TYR A 37 -1.30 5.49 2.10
C TYR A 37 -2.67 6.07 2.40
N GLY A 38 -3.69 5.22 2.34
CA GLY A 38 -5.03 5.62 2.69
C GLY A 38 -5.90 4.42 3.02
N LEU A 39 -7.16 4.69 3.33
CA LEU A 39 -8.15 3.67 3.58
C LEU A 39 -8.58 3.04 2.25
N VAL A 40 -8.67 1.72 2.23
CA VAL A 40 -9.13 0.92 1.11
C VAL A 40 -10.27 0.03 1.61
N PHE A 41 -11.39 0.02 0.88
CA PHE A 41 -12.53 -0.85 1.15
C PHE A 41 -12.37 -2.18 0.42
N ASP A 42 -12.46 -3.29 1.16
CA ASP A 42 -12.48 -4.64 0.61
C ASP A 42 -13.92 -5.17 0.57
N GLU A 43 -14.47 -5.29 -0.63
CA GLU A 43 -15.83 -5.78 -0.88
C GLU A 43 -16.03 -7.25 -0.49
N GLU A 44 -14.98 -8.07 -0.56
CA GLU A 44 -15.08 -9.51 -0.29
C GLU A 44 -15.30 -9.74 1.21
N SER A 45 -14.53 -9.04 2.05
CA SER A 45 -14.65 -9.14 3.51
C SER A 45 -15.63 -8.12 4.11
N GLY A 46 -16.00 -7.08 3.35
CA GLY A 46 -16.77 -5.94 3.84
C GLY A 46 -16.03 -5.11 4.87
N THR A 47 -14.69 -5.06 4.80
CA THR A 47 -13.85 -4.34 5.78
C THR A 47 -12.98 -3.26 5.13
N THR A 48 -12.71 -2.20 5.88
CA THR A 48 -11.77 -1.15 5.46
C THR A 48 -10.43 -1.34 6.15
N HIS A 49 -9.33 -1.24 5.41
CA HIS A 49 -7.97 -1.33 5.96
C HIS A 49 -7.04 -0.28 5.34
N VAL A 50 -5.95 0.03 6.03
CA VAL A 50 -4.93 0.95 5.51
C VAL A 50 -4.00 0.19 4.58
N SER A 51 -3.86 0.64 3.34
CA SER A 51 -2.96 0.06 2.35
C SER A 51 -2.28 1.14 1.51
N GLY A 52 -1.35 0.72 0.66
CA GLY A 52 -0.80 1.57 -0.40
C GLY A 52 -1.84 1.79 -1.49
N ILE A 53 -1.97 3.04 -1.94
CA ILE A 53 -2.90 3.49 -2.97
C ILE A 53 -2.07 4.06 -4.12
N ALA A 54 -2.47 3.76 -5.36
CA ALA A 54 -1.81 4.30 -6.54
C ALA A 54 -1.97 5.84 -6.60
N GLU A 55 -1.11 6.54 -7.33
CA GLU A 55 -1.19 8.01 -7.42
C GLU A 55 -2.47 8.52 -8.11
N ASP A 56 -3.15 7.65 -8.86
CA ASP A 56 -4.39 7.90 -9.60
C ASP A 56 -5.65 7.37 -8.91
N GLU A 57 -5.51 6.74 -7.73
CA GLU A 57 -6.62 6.26 -6.93
C GLU A 57 -6.86 7.18 -5.72
N ASP A 58 -8.11 7.55 -5.51
CA ASP A 58 -8.52 8.28 -4.31
C ASP A 58 -8.75 7.30 -3.14
N PRO A 59 -8.30 7.63 -1.92
CA PRO A 59 -8.59 6.84 -0.74
C PRO A 59 -10.10 6.77 -0.46
N PHE A 60 -10.54 5.61 0.03
CA PHE A 60 -11.91 5.43 0.49
C PHE A 60 -12.18 6.37 1.68
N ASP A 61 -13.18 7.24 1.54
CA ASP A 61 -13.68 8.08 2.62
C ASP A 61 -14.94 7.44 3.22
N PRO A 62 -14.93 7.01 4.49
CA PRO A 62 -16.11 6.47 5.16
C PRO A 62 -17.26 7.49 5.26
N ASP A 63 -16.97 8.79 5.24
CA ASP A 63 -17.98 9.85 5.34
C ASP A 63 -18.76 10.00 4.02
N ASP A 64 -18.19 9.55 2.90
CA ASP A 64 -18.85 9.52 1.57
C ASP A 64 -19.71 8.27 1.36
N PHE A 65 -19.65 7.28 2.26
CA PHE A 65 -20.38 6.02 2.11
C PHE A 65 -21.83 6.15 2.63
N ASP A 66 -22.82 6.10 1.72
CA ASP A 66 -24.25 5.99 2.07
C ASP A 66 -24.77 4.55 1.91
N PRO A 67 -25.14 3.84 3.00
CA PRO A 67 -25.74 2.51 2.93
C PRO A 67 -27.04 2.43 2.12
N ASN A 68 -27.74 3.55 1.94
CA ASN A 68 -28.99 3.60 1.17
C ASN A 68 -28.75 3.43 -0.33
N ASP A 69 -27.56 3.78 -0.84
CA ASP A 69 -27.19 3.69 -2.25
C ASP A 69 -27.21 2.25 -2.77
N TYR A 70 -27.01 1.26 -1.88
CA TYR A 70 -27.07 -0.16 -2.25
C TYR A 70 -28.44 -0.59 -2.82
N ASN A 71 -29.50 0.10 -2.40
CA ASN A 71 -30.87 -0.15 -2.84
C ASN A 71 -31.26 0.65 -4.09
N ASP A 72 -30.41 1.55 -4.57
CA ASP A 72 -30.71 2.37 -5.74
C ASP A 72 -30.23 1.66 -7.03
N PRO A 73 -31.15 1.27 -7.93
CA PRO A 73 -30.77 0.66 -9.20
C PRO A 73 -30.04 1.63 -10.13
N GLU A 74 -30.13 2.96 -9.94
CA GLU A 74 -29.50 3.96 -10.80
C GLU A 74 -28.01 4.18 -10.49
N LEU A 75 -27.54 3.88 -9.26
CA LEU A 75 -26.13 4.03 -8.87
C LEU A 75 -25.25 2.83 -9.25
N LYS A 76 -25.85 1.68 -9.59
CA LYS A 76 -25.13 0.45 -9.94
C LYS A 76 -24.37 0.52 -11.27
N THR A 77 -24.62 1.53 -12.11
CA THR A 77 -23.99 1.63 -13.44
C THR A 77 -22.65 2.35 -13.45
N ASP A 78 -22.35 3.21 -12.48
CA ASP A 78 -21.13 4.04 -12.51
C ASP A 78 -19.87 3.31 -11.99
N THR A 79 -20.02 2.23 -11.22
CA THR A 79 -18.88 1.48 -10.67
C THR A 79 -18.31 0.48 -11.69
N ASP A 80 -19.13 -0.04 -12.62
CA ASP A 80 -18.71 -1.05 -13.61
C ASP A 80 -17.98 -0.43 -14.82
N GLU A 81 -18.19 0.86 -15.13
CA GLU A 81 -17.56 1.50 -16.30
C GLU A 81 -16.10 1.93 -16.07
N ARG A 82 -15.60 1.92 -14.82
CA ARG A 82 -14.21 2.30 -14.50
C ARG A 82 -13.18 1.16 -14.64
N LYS A 83 -13.60 -0.02 -15.12
CA LYS A 83 -12.74 -1.19 -15.40
C LYS A 83 -12.81 -1.67 -16.86
N SER A 84 -12.63 -0.79 -17.84
CA SER A 84 -12.32 -1.21 -19.23
C SER A 84 -11.25 -0.37 -19.90
#